data_AF-A0A9P0MWM5-F1
#
_entry.id   AF-A0A9P0MWM5-F1
#
_cell.length_a   1.000
_cell.length_b   1.000
_cell.length_c   1.000
_cell.angle_alpha   90.00
_cell.angle_beta   90.00
_cell.angle_gamma   90.00
#
_symmetry.space_group_name_H-M   'P 1'
#
loop_
_entity.id
_entity.type
_entity.pdbx_description
1 polymer ?
#
loop_
_entity_poly.entity_id
_entity_poly.type
_entity_poly.pdbx_seq_one_letter_code
_entity_poly.pdbx_strand_id
1 'polypeptide(L)'
;MAAVLKGIVNTVKPNLATFVKYAKVELTPPSPKDIPAVASGIKNILSSAKTGKWKNITVREAWLNTLVTVEVFCWFYVGECIGKRSIVGYKIEV
;
A
#
# COMPACT_ATOMS: atom_id res chain seq x y z
N MET A 1 -34.71 14.49 -1.52
CA MET A 1 -33.75 13.37 -1.62
C MET A 1 -32.93 13.39 -2.93
N ALA A 2 -33.56 13.52 -4.10
CA ALA A 2 -32.85 13.57 -5.39
C ALA A 2 -31.84 14.72 -5.57
N ALA A 3 -32.14 15.91 -5.03
CA ALA A 3 -31.23 17.07 -5.10
C ALA A 3 -29.95 16.87 -4.25
N VAL A 4 -30.08 16.26 -3.07
CA VAL A 4 -28.95 15.92 -2.19
C VAL A 4 -28.07 14.84 -2.84
N LEU A 5 -28.68 13.81 -3.43
CA LEU A 5 -27.94 12.81 -4.20
C LEU A 5 -27.18 13.42 -5.39
N LYS A 6 -27.80 14.31 -6.15
CA LYS A 6 -27.12 15.04 -7.24
C LYS A 6 -25.96 15.88 -6.72
N GLY A 7 -26.13 16.57 -5.59
CA GLY A 7 -25.06 17.31 -4.93
C GLY A 7 -23.88 16.41 -4.56
N ILE A 8 -24.15 15.28 -3.88
CA ILE A 8 -23.13 14.30 -3.49
C ILE A 8 -22.41 13.74 -4.71
N VAL A 9 -23.13 13.35 -5.76
CA VAL A 9 -22.53 12.81 -6.98
C VAL A 9 -21.62 13.84 -7.64
N ASN A 10 -22.04 15.11 -7.71
CA ASN A 10 -21.24 16.18 -8.29
C ASN A 10 -19.96 16.45 -7.49
N THR A 11 -19.97 16.25 -6.17
CA THR A 11 -18.78 16.40 -5.30
C THR A 11 -17.86 15.17 -5.36
N VAL A 12 -18.41 13.96 -5.34
CA VAL A 12 -17.62 12.72 -5.27
C VAL A 12 -16.96 12.39 -6.61
N LYS A 13 -17.64 12.67 -7.73
CA LYS A 13 -17.15 12.33 -9.07
C LYS A 13 -15.75 12.87 -9.41
N PRO A 14 -15.41 14.16 -9.19
CA PRO A 14 -14.06 14.65 -9.46
C PRO A 14 -13.01 14.04 -8.52
N ASN A 15 -13.33 13.84 -7.24
CA ASN A 15 -12.41 13.24 -6.28
C ASN A 15 -12.11 11.77 -6.63
N LEU A 16 -13.14 11.02 -7.02
CA LEU A 16 -12.98 9.64 -7.46
C LEU A 16 -12.19 9.56 -8.77
N ALA A 17 -12.39 10.49 -9.70
CA ALA A 17 -11.59 10.56 -10.93
C ALA A 17 -10.10 10.76 -10.64
N THR A 18 -9.77 11.65 -9.71
CA THR A 18 -8.39 11.86 -9.24
C THR A 18 -7.83 10.61 -8.55
N PHE A 19 -8.62 9.98 -7.66
CA PHE A 19 -8.22 8.73 -7.03
C PHE A 19 -7.93 7.64 -8.06
N VAL A 20 -8.83 7.42 -9.02
CA VAL A 20 -8.66 6.40 -10.07
C VAL A 20 -7.43 6.68 -10.94
N LYS A 21 -7.13 7.96 -11.22
CA LYS A 21 -5.93 8.34 -11.98
C LYS A 21 -4.65 7.88 -11.28
N TYR A 22 -4.50 8.15 -9.98
CA TYR A 22 -3.31 7.76 -9.23
C TYR A 22 -3.29 6.26 -8.89
N ALA A 23 -4.44 5.69 -8.54
CA ALA A 23 -4.56 4.25 -8.28
C ALA A 23 -4.11 3.39 -9.47
N LYS A 24 -4.38 3.84 -10.70
CA LYS A 24 -3.92 3.14 -11.92
C LYS A 24 -2.41 3.11 -12.11
N VAL A 25 -1.67 4.05 -11.55
CA VAL A 25 -0.20 4.07 -11.71
C VAL A 25 0.50 3.50 -10.48
N GLU A 26 0.00 3.76 -9.28
CA GLU A 26 0.66 3.33 -8.02
C GLU A 26 0.19 1.95 -7.51
N LEU A 27 -1.08 1.59 -7.74
CA LEU A 27 -1.69 0.37 -7.17
C LEU A 27 -1.87 -0.75 -8.21
N THR A 28 -1.40 -0.54 -9.44
CA THR A 28 -1.44 -1.59 -10.47
C THR A 28 -0.39 -2.65 -10.17
N PRO A 29 -0.75 -3.94 -10.22
CA PRO A 29 0.21 -5.02 -10.04
C PRO A 29 1.41 -4.85 -10.99
N PRO A 30 2.64 -5.04 -10.49
CA PRO A 30 3.85 -4.87 -11.29
C PRO A 30 3.86 -5.82 -12.49
N SER A 31 4.49 -5.40 -13.58
CA SER A 31 4.68 -6.26 -14.74
C SER A 31 5.72 -7.34 -14.42
N PRO A 32 5.66 -8.54 -15.02
CA PRO A 32 6.71 -9.55 -14.85
C PRO A 32 8.13 -9.04 -15.19
N LYS A 33 8.23 -8.02 -16.03
CA LYS A 33 9.49 -7.36 -16.39
C LYS A 33 10.13 -6.59 -15.24
N ASP A 34 9.36 -6.21 -14.21
CA ASP A 34 9.83 -5.44 -13.06
C ASP A 34 10.40 -6.36 -11.95
N ILE A 35 10.09 -7.66 -11.99
CA ILE A 35 10.52 -8.65 -10.99
C ILE A 35 12.06 -8.70 -10.82
N PRO A 36 12.88 -8.70 -11.89
CA PRO A 36 14.33 -8.68 -11.74
C PRO A 36 14.85 -7.44 -11.02
N ALA A 37 14.23 -6.27 -11.24
CA ALA A 37 14.61 -5.03 -10.55
C ALA A 37 14.26 -5.10 -9.06
N VAL A 38 13.08 -5.63 -8.71
CA VAL A 38 12.68 -5.87 -7.31
C VAL A 38 13.66 -6.83 -6.62
N ALA A 39 14.01 -7.94 -7.27
CA ALA A 39 14.96 -8.91 -6.73
C ALA A 39 16.36 -8.28 -6.49
N SER A 40 16.81 -7.41 -7.40
CA SER A 40 18.04 -6.64 -7.22
C SER A 40 17.97 -5.68 -6.03
N GLY A 41 16.83 -4.97 -5.87
CA GLY A 41 16.59 -4.09 -4.73
C GLY A 41 16.69 -4.81 -3.38
N ILE A 42 16.09 -6.00 -3.27
CA ILE A 42 16.16 -6.84 -2.06
C ILE A 42 17.61 -7.25 -1.75
N LYS A 43 18.39 -7.65 -2.77
CA LYS A 43 19.82 -7.99 -2.60
C LYS A 43 20.63 -6.80 -2.08
N ASN A 44 20.35 -5.59 -2.56
CA ASN A 44 21.03 -4.37 -2.11
C ASN A 44 20.71 -4.03 -0.65
N ILE A 45 19.46 -4.21 -0.22
CA ILE A 45 19.05 -4.04 1.17
C ILE A 45 19.81 -5.04 2.06
N LEU A 46 19.86 -6.31 1.66
CA LEU A 46 20.58 -7.35 2.41
C LEU A 46 22.09 -7.06 2.51
N SER A 47 22.71 -6.60 1.42
CA SER A 47 24.11 -6.18 1.42
C SER A 47 24.35 -4.97 2.32
N SER A 48 23.44 -3.99 2.30
CA SER A 48 23.51 -2.79 3.17
C SER A 48 23.36 -3.13 4.65
N ALA A 49 22.53 -4.12 4.99
CA ALA A 49 22.41 -4.65 6.34
C ALA A 49 23.71 -5.32 6.80
N LYS A 50 24.28 -6.20 5.95
CA LYS A 50 25.54 -6.92 6.25
C LYS A 50 26.75 -5.99 6.41
N THR A 51 26.83 -4.96 5.56
CA THR A 51 27.95 -4.00 5.57
C THR A 51 27.82 -2.92 6.64
N GLY A 52 26.72 -2.90 7.40
CA GLY A 52 26.50 -1.91 8.46
C GLY A 52 26.12 -0.51 7.97
N LYS A 53 25.82 -0.33 6.67
CA LYS A 53 25.46 0.96 6.08
C LYS A 53 24.21 1.59 6.70
N TRP A 54 23.33 0.76 7.26
CA TRP A 54 22.13 1.21 7.99
C TRP A 54 22.45 2.10 9.20
N LYS A 55 23.68 2.09 9.72
CA LYS A 55 24.10 2.97 10.82
C LYS A 55 24.39 4.41 10.38
N ASN A 56 24.56 4.65 9.08
CA ASN A 56 24.88 5.97 8.52
C ASN A 56 23.66 6.72 7.97
N ILE A 57 22.44 6.17 8.14
CA ILE A 57 21.21 6.82 7.68
C ILE A 57 20.77 7.89 8.66
N THR A 58 20.14 8.95 8.16
CA THR A 58 19.55 9.99 9.01
C THR A 58 18.26 9.49 9.67
N VAL A 59 17.88 10.08 10.81
CA VAL A 59 16.62 9.76 11.51
C VAL A 59 15.41 9.97 10.59
N ARG A 60 15.45 11.00 9.74
CA ARG A 60 14.40 11.28 8.76
C ARG A 60 14.21 10.11 7.78
N GLU A 61 15.30 9.59 7.22
CA GLU A 61 15.25 8.47 6.29
C GLU A 61 14.80 7.18 6.98
N ALA A 62 15.32 6.91 8.18
CA ALA A 62 14.90 5.77 8.99
C ALA A 62 13.39 5.82 9.27
N TRP A 63 12.87 6.99 9.60
CA TRP A 63 11.44 7.20 9.85
C TRP A 63 10.58 6.97 8.61
N LEU A 64 10.97 7.55 7.47
CA LEU A 64 10.27 7.34 6.19
C LEU A 64 10.22 5.87 5.80
N ASN A 65 11.34 5.16 5.88
CA ASN A 65 11.41 3.73 5.57
C ASN A 65 10.54 2.90 6.52
N THR A 66 10.46 3.30 7.79
CA THR A 66 9.59 2.66 8.78
C THR A 66 8.11 2.84 8.42
N LEU A 67 7.70 4.05 8.04
CA LEU A 67 6.32 4.32 7.63
C LEU A 67 5.90 3.50 6.40
N VAL A 68 6.76 3.42 5.39
CA VAL A 68 6.53 2.58 4.20
C VAL A 68 6.45 1.10 4.60
N THR A 69 7.30 0.64 5.52
CA THR A 69 7.26 -0.74 6.02
C THR A 69 5.92 -1.03 6.71
N VAL A 70 5.43 -0.11 7.55
CA VAL A 70 4.12 -0.23 8.20
C VAL A 70 2.99 -0.26 7.18
N GLU A 71 3.04 0.57 6.14
CA GLU A 71 2.05 0.55 5.06
C GLU A 71 1.96 -0.82 4.37
N VAL A 72 3.10 -1.43 4.05
CA VAL A 72 3.14 -2.78 3.46
C VAL A 72 2.55 -3.83 4.41
N PHE A 73 2.79 -3.71 5.73
CA PHE A 73 2.15 -4.58 6.72
C PHE A 73 0.64 -4.39 6.79
N CYS A 74 0.14 -3.15 6.67
CA CYS A 74 -1.30 -2.90 6.62
C CYS A 74 -1.95 -3.59 5.41
N TRP A 75 -1.29 -3.62 4.25
CA TRP A 75 -1.79 -4.34 3.07
C TRP A 75 -1.93 -5.86 3.29
N PHE A 76 -1.08 -6.46 4.11
CA PHE A 76 -1.25 -7.86 4.52
C PHE A 76 -2.56 -8.07 5.28
N TYR A 77 -2.88 -7.21 6.26
CA TYR A 77 -4.13 -7.28 7.00
C TYR A 77 -5.37 -6.98 6.14
N VAL A 78 -5.26 -6.09 5.15
CA VAL A 78 -6.32 -5.90 4.15
C VAL A 78 -6.58 -7.19 3.38
N GLY A 79 -5.52 -7.90 2.97
CA GLY A 79 -5.61 -9.23 2.36
C GLY A 79 -6.28 -10.25 3.28
N GLU A 80 -5.94 -10.26 4.57
CA GLU A 80 -6.60 -11.12 5.58
C GLU A 80 -8.10 -10.81 5.68
N CYS A 81 -8.49 -9.53 5.72
CA CYS A 81 -9.90 -9.09 5.71
C CYS A 81 -10.67 -9.58 4.48
N ILE A 82 -10.04 -9.56 3.30
CA ILE A 82 -10.61 -10.14 2.08
C ILE A 82 -10.73 -11.67 2.22
N GLY A 83 -9.68 -12.34 2.71
CA GLY A 83 -9.63 -13.79 2.89
C GLY A 83 -10.69 -14.32 3.87
N LYS A 84 -10.86 -13.66 5.02
CA LYS A 84 -11.87 -14.02 6.03
C LYS A 84 -13.29 -13.54 5.70
N ARG A 85 -13.43 -12.68 4.68
CA ARG A 85 -14.72 -12.09 4.24
C ARG A 85 -15.47 -11.36 5.37
N SER A 86 -14.72 -10.79 6.31
CA SER A 86 -15.25 -10.05 7.45
C SER A 86 -14.28 -8.92 7.81
N ILE A 87 -14.83 -7.76 8.15
CA ILE A 87 -14.06 -6.61 8.62
C ILE A 87 -13.69 -6.81 10.10
N VAL A 88 -14.54 -7.50 10.87
CA VAL A 88 -14.37 -7.71 12.31
C VAL A 88 -14.40 -9.20 12.60
N GLY A 89 -13.28 -9.73 13.10
CA GLY A 89 -13.14 -11.14 13.50
C GLY A 89 -13.42 -12.16 12.38
N TYR A 90 -13.33 -13.43 12.73
CA TYR A 90 -13.83 -14.52 11.88
C TYR A 90 -15.30 -14.77 12.18
N LYS A 91 -16.10 -15.00 11.14
CA LYS A 91 -17.48 -15.47 11.31
C LYS A 91 -17.41 -16.95 11.66
N ILE A 92 -17.54 -17.24 12.95
CA ILE A 92 -17.61 -18.60 13.48
C ILE A 92 -19.09 -18.85 13.75
N GLU A 93 -19.71 -19.72 12.95
CA GLU A 93 -21.02 -20.27 13.30
C GLU A 93 -20.78 -21.40 14.30
N VAL A 94 -21.39 -21.28 15.48
CA VAL A 94 -21.37 -22.31 16.55
C VAL A 94 -22.63 -23.14 16.41
#